data_AF-A0A0B6XUN8-F1
#
_entry.id   AF-A0A0B6XUN8-F1
#
_cell.length_a   1.000
_cell.length_b   1.000
_cell.length_c   1.000
_cell.angle_alpha   90.00
_cell.angle_beta   90.00
_cell.angle_gamma   90.00
#
_symmetry.space_group_name_H-M   'P 1'
#
loop_
_entity.id
_entity.type
_entity.pdbx_description
1 polymer ?
#
loop_
_entity_poly.entity_id
_entity_poly.type
_entity_poly.pdbx_seq_one_letter_code
_entity_poly.pdbx_strand_id
1 'polypeptide(L)'
;WHTTLALFVAVATMFICIIKGVHSVGKVVYVTATLPYLLLTLLIIQGAMLPGAIKGVMFYIQPDFTKLALIQTWVEACIQVFSSLGPA
;
A
#
# COMPACT_ATOMS: atom_id res chain seq x y z
N TRP A 1 14.70 -4.91 -22.73
CA TRP A 1 13.48 -5.28 -23.48
C TRP A 1 12.38 -5.86 -22.57
N HIS A 2 12.71 -6.67 -21.55
CA HIS A 2 11.72 -7.19 -20.58
C HIS A 2 10.86 -6.11 -19.89
N THR A 3 11.47 -5.04 -19.37
CA THR A 3 10.74 -3.94 -18.71
C THR A 3 9.78 -3.23 -19.67
N THR A 4 10.18 -3.09 -20.94
CA THR A 4 9.33 -2.51 -21.99
C THR A 4 8.10 -3.38 -22.24
N LEU A 5 8.27 -4.71 -22.29
CA LEU A 5 7.13 -5.64 -22.41
C LEU A 5 6.24 -5.61 -21.18
N ALA A 6 6.81 -5.57 -19.97
CA ALA A 6 6.05 -5.48 -18.73
C ALA A 6 5.21 -4.20 -18.68
N LEU A 7 5.78 -3.07 -19.10
CA LEU A 7 5.06 -1.80 -19.21
C LEU A 7 3.90 -1.89 -20.23
N PHE A 8 4.16 -2.49 -21.40
CA PHE A 8 3.12 -2.68 -22.42
C PHE A 8 1.95 -3.52 -21.90
N VAL A 9 2.23 -4.62 -21.20
CA VAL A 9 1.21 -5.48 -20.58
C VAL A 9 0.42 -4.72 -19.51
N ALA A 10 1.09 -3.92 -18.68
CA ALA A 10 0.44 -3.13 -17.63
C ALA A 10 -0.54 -2.10 -18.24
N VAL A 11 -0.10 -1.36 -19.26
CA VAL A 11 -0.95 -0.35 -19.93
C VAL A 11 -2.11 -1.00 -20.67
N ALA A 12 -1.88 -2.12 -21.36
CA ALA A 12 -2.94 -2.87 -22.04
C ALA A 12 -3.99 -3.39 -21.05
N THR A 13 -3.55 -3.90 -19.89
CA THR A 13 -4.45 -4.37 -18.83
C THR A 13 -5.28 -3.22 -18.26
N MET A 14 -4.65 -2.07 -17.97
CA MET A 14 -5.36 -0.87 -17.52
C MET A 14 -6.44 -0.43 -18.53
N PHE A 15 -6.11 -0.45 -19.83
CA PHE A 15 -7.08 -0.12 -20.87
C PHE A 15 -8.29 -1.06 -20.87
N ILE A 16 -8.06 -2.38 -20.76
CA ILE A 16 -9.13 -3.39 -20.69
C ILE A 16 -10.02 -3.16 -19.45
N CYS A 17 -9.43 -2.84 -18.30
CA CYS A 17 -10.18 -2.58 -17.07
C CYS A 17 -11.14 -1.38 -17.21
N ILE A 18 -10.76 -0.36 -17.99
CA ILE A 18 -11.48 0.91 -18.11
C ILE A 18 -12.42 0.94 -19.34
N ILE A 19 -12.28 0.04 -20.32
CA ILE A 19 -12.97 0.12 -21.63
C ILE A 19 -14.51 0.22 -21.55
N LYS A 20 -15.15 -0.35 -20.53
CA LYS A 20 -16.61 -0.24 -20.30
C LYS A 20 -16.96 0.72 -19.16
N GLY A 21 -16.06 1.66 -18.85
CA GLY A 21 -16.19 2.64 -17.78
C GLY A 21 -16.42 1.99 -16.41
N VAL A 22 -17.26 2.63 -15.60
CA VAL A 22 -17.54 2.25 -14.21
C VAL A 22 -18.11 0.83 -14.06
N HIS A 23 -18.79 0.29 -15.06
CA HIS A 23 -19.34 -1.07 -15.00
C HIS A 23 -18.25 -2.16 -15.09
N SER A 24 -17.17 -1.91 -15.83
CA SER A 24 -16.00 -2.81 -15.84
C SER A 24 -15.11 -2.54 -14.63
N VAL A 25 -14.79 -1.28 -14.35
CA VAL A 25 -13.93 -0.89 -13.22
C VAL A 25 -14.51 -1.40 -11.90
N GLY A 26 -15.80 -1.24 -11.65
CA GLY A 26 -16.44 -1.73 -10.42
C GLY A 26 -16.24 -3.23 -10.20
N LYS A 27 -16.35 -4.04 -11.26
CA LYS A 27 -16.14 -5.50 -11.18
C LYS A 27 -14.70 -5.85 -10.84
N VAL A 28 -13.74 -5.17 -11.46
CA VAL A 28 -12.31 -5.40 -11.21
C VAL A 28 -11.93 -4.95 -9.79
N VAL A 29 -12.46 -3.81 -9.34
CA VAL A 29 -12.20 -3.25 -8.00
C VAL A 29 -12.61 -4.22 -6.89
N TYR A 30 -13.69 -4.99 -7.05
CA TYR A 30 -14.05 -6.01 -6.04
C TYR A 30 -12.92 -6.99 -5.76
N VAL A 31 -12.10 -7.36 -6.76
CA VAL A 31 -10.96 -8.24 -6.55
C VAL A 31 -9.74 -7.44 -6.13
N THR A 32 -9.39 -6.38 -6.86
CA THR A 32 -8.14 -5.65 -6.64
C THR A 32 -8.10 -4.86 -5.34
N ALA A 33 -9.26 -4.43 -4.81
CA ALA A 33 -9.33 -3.75 -3.52
C ALA A 33 -9.44 -4.72 -2.33
N THR A 34 -10.04 -5.92 -2.50
CA THR A 34 -10.23 -6.86 -1.39
C THR A 34 -9.05 -7.82 -1.20
N LEU A 35 -8.43 -8.25 -2.29
CA LEU A 35 -7.33 -9.20 -2.27
C LEU A 35 -6.12 -8.71 -1.44
N PRO A 36 -5.70 -7.42 -1.51
CA PRO A 36 -4.63 -6.93 -0.64
C PRO A 36 -4.93 -7.10 0.85
N TYR A 37 -6.17 -6.90 1.30
CA TYR A 37 -6.54 -7.12 2.70
C TYR A 37 -6.42 -8.58 3.10
N LEU A 38 -6.86 -9.51 2.24
CA LEU A 38 -6.72 -10.95 2.50
C LEU A 38 -5.25 -11.38 2.56
N LEU A 39 -4.41 -10.85 1.66
CA LEU A 39 -2.97 -11.13 1.70
C LEU A 39 -2.32 -10.53 2.95
N LEU A 40 -2.66 -9.30 3.32
CA LEU A 40 -2.15 -8.66 4.53
C LEU A 40 -2.56 -9.42 5.78
N THR A 41 -3.80 -9.90 5.89
CA THR A 41 -4.23 -10.68 7.07
C THR A 41 -3.48 -11.99 7.17
N LEU A 42 -3.29 -12.70 6.05
CA LEU A 42 -2.49 -13.93 6.02
C LEU A 42 -1.03 -13.66 6.41
N LEU A 43 -0.42 -12.60 5.87
CA LEU A 43 0.95 -12.20 6.21
C LEU A 43 1.11 -11.80 7.68
N ILE A 44 0.11 -11.13 8.26
CA ILE A 44 0.11 -10.78 9.69
C ILE A 44 0.03 -12.04 10.54
N ILE A 45 -0.88 -12.98 10.23
CA ILE A 45 -1.00 -14.25 10.96
C ILE A 45 0.33 -15.02 10.88
N GLN A 46 0.88 -15.17 9.68
CA GLN A 46 2.15 -15.85 9.48
C GLN A 46 3.27 -15.16 10.27
N GLY A 47 3.40 -13.83 10.12
CA GLY A 47 4.41 -13.03 10.81
C GLY A 47 4.31 -13.12 12.33
N ALA A 48 3.10 -13.19 12.88
CA ALA A 48 2.87 -13.33 14.32
C ALA A 48 3.23 -14.72 14.86
N MET A 49 3.17 -15.77 14.03
CA MET A 49 3.56 -17.14 14.40
C MET A 49 5.09 -17.33 14.40
N LEU A 50 5.87 -16.41 13.83
CA LEU A 50 7.33 -16.51 13.81
C LEU A 50 7.93 -16.20 15.20
N PRO A 51 8.96 -16.96 15.65
CA PRO A 51 9.64 -16.66 16.88
C PRO A 51 10.33 -15.29 16.79
N GLY A 52 10.13 -14.44 17.80
CA GLY A 52 10.71 -13.10 17.83
C GLY A 52 9.88 -12.00 17.16
N ALA A 53 8.68 -12.29 16.65
CA ALA A 53 7.77 -11.30 16.07
C ALA A 53 7.53 -10.09 16.99
N ILE A 54 7.38 -10.33 18.29
CA ILE A 54 7.17 -9.29 19.31
C ILE A 54 8.30 -8.26 19.36
N LYS A 55 9.56 -8.66 19.12
CA LYS A 55 10.69 -7.71 19.11
C LYS A 55 10.57 -6.71 17.97
N GLY A 56 10.16 -7.18 16.79
CA GLY A 56 9.94 -6.31 15.62
C GLY A 56 8.77 -5.34 15.84
N VAL A 57 7.67 -5.84 16.41
CA VAL A 57 6.51 -5.00 16.75
C VAL A 57 6.89 -3.93 17.79
N MET A 58 7.63 -4.31 18.83
CA MET A 58 8.09 -3.36 19.84
C MET A 58 9.00 -2.28 19.24
N PHE A 59 9.94 -2.65 18.37
CA PHE A 59 10.79 -1.69 17.66
C PHE A 59 9.98 -0.71 16.80
N TYR A 60 8.94 -1.18 16.12
CA TYR A 60 8.07 -0.33 15.29
C TYR A 60 7.26 0.68 16.11
N ILE A 61 6.78 0.29 17.29
CA ILE A 61 5.88 1.13 18.12
C ILE A 61 6.66 2.00 19.12
N GLN A 62 7.90 1.65 19.45
CA GLN A 62 8.70 2.37 20.45
C GLN A 62 8.83 3.86 20.09
N PRO A 63 8.26 4.78 20.90
CA PRO A 63 8.22 6.19 20.55
C PRO A 63 9.55 6.88 20.85
N ASP A 64 10.01 7.72 19.92
CA ASP A 64 11.10 8.67 20.12
C ASP A 64 10.56 10.10 20.05
N PHE A 65 10.28 10.69 21.22
CA PHE A 65 9.71 12.04 21.33
C PHE A 65 10.68 13.13 20.86
N THR A 66 11.99 12.84 20.79
CA THR A 66 12.98 13.78 20.28
C THR A 66 12.73 14.11 18.81
N LYS A 67 12.13 13.17 18.06
CA LYS A 67 11.76 13.38 16.65
C LYS A 67 10.63 14.38 16.48
N LEU A 68 9.71 14.51 17.44
CA LEU A 68 8.59 15.44 17.34
C LEU A 68 9.03 16.91 17.37
N ALA A 69 10.19 17.20 17.96
CA ALA A 69 10.77 18.54 17.96
C ALA A 69 11.35 18.95 16.60
N LEU A 70 11.58 17.99 15.69
CA LEU A 70 12.11 18.25 14.36
C LEU A 70 10.97 18.65 13.42
N ILE A 71 11.08 19.85 12.83
CA ILE A 71 10.11 20.33 11.83
C ILE A 71 9.99 19.37 10.64
N GLN A 72 11.07 18.70 10.27
CA GLN A 72 11.10 17.74 9.17
C GLN A 72 10.10 16.59 9.36
N THR A 73 9.94 16.09 10.59
CA THR A 73 8.98 15.00 10.90
C THR A 73 7.55 15.40 10.59
N TRP A 74 7.19 16.67 10.81
CA TRP A 74 5.87 17.19 10.45
C TRP A 74 5.69 17.38 8.95
N VAL A 75 6.72 17.86 8.26
CA VAL A 75 6.70 17.99 6.79
C VAL A 75 6.50 16.62 6.13
N GLU A 76 7.26 15.61 6.56
CA GLU A 76 7.13 14.24 6.05
C GLU A 76 5.74 13.65 6.34
N ALA A 77 5.22 13.85 7.56
CA ALA A 77 3.87 13.41 7.92
C ALA A 77 2.79 14.08 7.04
N CYS A 78 2.90 15.38 6.79
CA CYS A 78 1.98 16.08 5.90
C CYS A 78 2.05 15.51 4.47
N ILE A 79 3.25 15.36 3.90
CA ILE A 79 3.46 14.79 2.57
C ILE A 79 2.85 13.38 2.48
N GLN A 80 3.04 12.56 3.51
CA GLN A 80 2.49 11.21 3.58
C GLN A 80 0.95 11.21 3.58
N VAL A 81 0.31 12.09 4.35
CA VAL A 81 -1.15 12.19 4.40
C VAL A 81 -1.72 12.71 3.08
N PHE A 82 -1.11 13.75 2.49
CA PHE A 82 -1.54 14.27 1.19
C PHE A 82 -1.39 13.23 0.08
N SER A 83 -0.26 12.52 0.03
CA SER A 83 0.00 11.52 -1.02
C SER A 83 -0.82 10.25 -0.87
N SER A 84 -1.23 9.89 0.36
CA SER A 84 -2.06 8.70 0.62
C SER A 84 -3.54 8.92 0.37
N LEU A 85 -4.07 10.11 0.66
CA LEU A 85 -5.48 10.45 0.46
C LEU A 85 -5.78 10.98 -0.95
N GLY A 86 -4.80 11.63 -1.59
CA GLY A 86 -4.97 12.26 -2.92
C GLY A 86 -6.14 13.26 -3.05
N PRO A 87 -6.43 14.14 -2.07
CA PRO A 87 -7.55 15.10 -2.16
C PRO A 87 -7.29 16.30 -3.11
N ALA A 88 -6.19 16.27 -3.88
CA ALA A 88 -5.80 17.33 -4.82
C ALA A 88 -5.18 16.72 -6.08
#